data_AF-A0A9Q0AKK3-F1
#
_entry.id   AF-A0A9Q0AKK3-F1
#
_cell.length_a   1.000
_cell.length_b   1.000
_cell.length_c   1.000
_cell.angle_alpha   90.00
_cell.angle_beta   90.00
_cell.angle_gamma   90.00
#
_symmetry.space_group_name_H-M   'P 1'
#
loop_
_entity.id
_entity.type
_entity.pdbx_description
1 polymer ?
#
loop_
_entity_poly.entity_id
_entity_poly.type
_entity_poly.pdbx_seq_one_letter_code
_entity_poly.pdbx_strand_id
1 'polypeptide(L)'
;MAKTQHQQGLPKFSGALDKFKYEETTPEIGREYPNVNIVDDLLNAENADEILRDVAITISQRGVVFFRAQNNLTNELQMEFVNRLGRSVGKPESSSVHIFPLAPAHVPEGGTGDRHISYVNSTAFKYMFEKMPNMDKRRFDAAEWHTDIQFEPVPADYTSLRVHKLPESGGDTLWASGYELYNRLSKPYQDFVDGLTVTCRADCVLMAMQRKGEQIEEGERGSPLNVGRSLTAVHPVVRTNPVTGWKSIYSVGQFSKRINEVNQYESDELLKKFYGMIQDNHDLQVRFRWRNPNDIAIWDNRSTFHRATFDYLNLGERAGNRAVGIGEAPYFDPNSKSRAEALGVKKAEETTKMASGGHMAHGHHMATGHHATNGHHASNGHHMVH
;
A
#
# COMPACT_ATOMS: atom_id res chain seq x y z
N MET A 1 -26.83 3.40 -16.29
CA MET A 1 -25.88 4.46 -15.88
C MET A 1 -26.12 4.77 -14.40
N ALA A 2 -25.36 4.15 -13.51
CA ALA A 2 -25.43 4.47 -12.08
C ALA A 2 -24.75 5.82 -11.88
N LYS A 3 -25.46 6.80 -11.32
CA LYS A 3 -24.84 8.05 -10.88
C LYS A 3 -23.82 7.69 -9.81
N THR A 4 -22.55 7.94 -10.06
CA THR A 4 -21.45 7.75 -9.11
C THR A 4 -21.74 8.52 -7.83
N GLN A 5 -21.68 7.85 -6.68
CA GLN A 5 -21.92 8.41 -5.34
C GLN A 5 -20.91 9.49 -4.91
N HIS A 6 -19.98 9.90 -5.77
CA HIS A 6 -18.85 10.79 -5.46
C HIS A 6 -19.20 12.29 -5.39
N GLN A 7 -20.44 12.65 -5.03
CA GLN A 7 -20.88 14.05 -4.91
C GLN A 7 -20.61 14.68 -3.53
N GLN A 8 -20.13 13.91 -2.55
CA GLN A 8 -19.64 14.49 -1.29
C GLN A 8 -18.16 14.84 -1.45
N GLY A 9 -17.78 16.08 -1.15
CA GLY A 9 -16.39 16.53 -1.23
C GLY A 9 -15.46 15.73 -0.31
N LEU A 10 -14.15 15.87 -0.51
CA LEU A 10 -13.14 15.16 0.30
C LEU A 10 -13.36 15.43 1.81
N PRO A 11 -13.20 14.40 2.66
CA PRO A 11 -13.34 14.55 4.10
C PRO A 11 -12.32 15.55 4.65
N LYS A 12 -12.76 16.37 5.61
CA LYS A 12 -11.93 17.42 6.21
C LYS A 12 -11.35 16.96 7.54
N PHE A 13 -10.02 17.12 7.66
CA PHE A 13 -9.29 16.94 8.89
C PHE A 13 -9.69 18.02 9.91
N SER A 14 -10.01 17.59 11.12
CA SER A 14 -10.54 18.45 12.18
C SER A 14 -9.46 18.96 13.14
N GLY A 15 -8.34 18.25 13.27
CA GLY A 15 -7.29 18.53 14.26
C GLY A 15 -7.52 17.85 15.61
N ALA A 16 -8.57 17.03 15.75
CA ALA A 16 -8.87 16.28 16.97
C ALA A 16 -7.78 15.27 17.34
N LEU A 17 -7.03 14.80 16.33
CA LEU A 17 -5.90 13.87 16.51
C LEU A 17 -4.59 14.57 16.91
N ASP A 18 -4.47 15.89 16.74
CA ASP A 18 -3.21 16.63 16.91
C ASP A 18 -2.71 16.65 18.37
N LYS A 19 -3.59 16.34 19.33
CA LYS A 19 -3.23 16.21 20.74
C LYS A 19 -2.30 15.02 21.02
N PHE A 20 -2.26 14.02 20.14
CA PHE A 20 -1.46 12.82 20.33
C PHE A 20 -0.08 12.96 19.70
N LYS A 21 0.95 12.56 20.45
CA LYS A 21 2.32 12.49 19.93
C LYS A 21 2.46 11.31 18.98
N TYR A 22 3.21 11.53 17.90
CA TYR A 22 3.49 10.52 16.90
C TYR A 22 4.94 10.62 16.39
N GLU A 23 5.36 9.58 15.68
CA GLU A 23 6.59 9.51 14.91
C GLU A 23 6.26 9.18 13.45
N GLU A 24 6.82 9.91 12.50
CA GLU A 24 6.81 9.47 11.10
C GLU A 24 7.89 8.40 10.94
N THR A 25 7.49 7.15 10.69
CA THR A 25 8.43 6.03 10.66
C THR A 25 9.34 6.07 9.42
N THR A 26 8.86 6.70 8.33
CA THR A 26 9.67 7.13 7.18
C THR A 26 9.13 8.45 6.63
N PRO A 27 9.88 9.18 5.78
CA PRO A 27 9.38 10.40 5.16
C PRO A 27 8.10 10.18 4.34
N GLU A 28 8.04 9.09 3.56
CA GLU A 28 6.97 8.91 2.57
C GLU A 28 5.76 8.11 3.04
N ILE A 29 5.97 7.16 3.96
CA ILE A 29 4.95 6.20 4.39
C ILE A 29 5.13 5.79 5.85
N GLY A 30 4.03 5.60 6.55
CA GLY A 30 4.05 5.10 7.92
C GLY A 30 4.09 6.22 8.97
N ARG A 31 3.22 6.06 9.97
CA ARG A 31 3.21 6.87 11.21
C ARG A 31 2.95 5.96 12.40
N GLU A 32 3.70 6.14 13.49
CA GLU A 32 3.50 5.40 14.73
C GLU A 32 2.96 6.32 15.83
N TYR A 33 1.94 5.84 16.55
CA TYR A 33 1.41 6.44 17.77
C TYR A 33 1.78 5.53 18.95
N PRO A 34 2.99 5.68 19.54
CA PRO A 34 3.51 4.71 20.50
C PRO A 34 2.75 4.68 21.83
N ASN A 35 2.07 5.76 22.19
CA ASN A 35 1.41 5.95 23.48
C ASN A 35 -0.10 6.13 23.39
N VAL A 36 -0.72 5.76 22.27
CA VAL A 36 -2.17 5.90 22.07
C VAL A 36 -2.85 4.54 22.17
N ASN A 37 -3.91 4.45 22.97
CA ASN A 37 -4.78 3.30 23.08
C ASN A 37 -6.04 3.50 22.22
N ILE A 38 -6.29 2.59 21.27
CA ILE A 38 -7.43 2.66 20.35
C ILE A 38 -8.76 2.66 21.09
N VAL A 39 -8.89 1.85 22.14
CA VAL A 39 -10.15 1.73 22.86
C VAL A 39 -10.39 2.97 23.72
N ASP A 40 -9.44 3.30 24.58
CA ASP A 40 -9.63 4.34 25.59
C ASP A 40 -9.51 5.75 25.02
N ASP A 41 -8.52 5.99 24.14
CA ASP A 41 -8.21 7.33 23.64
C ASP A 41 -8.97 7.69 22.35
N LEU A 42 -9.42 6.69 21.56
CA LEU A 42 -10.05 6.91 20.26
C LEU A 42 -11.52 6.49 20.22
N LEU A 43 -11.84 5.22 20.53
CA LEU A 43 -13.21 4.71 20.44
C LEU A 43 -14.13 5.28 21.54
N ASN A 44 -13.62 5.36 22.76
CA ASN A 44 -14.37 5.82 23.94
C ASN A 44 -14.28 7.34 24.18
N ALA A 45 -13.58 8.08 23.33
CA ALA A 45 -13.48 9.52 23.44
C ALA A 45 -14.83 10.21 23.20
N GLU A 46 -15.12 11.30 23.91
CA GLU A 46 -16.37 12.07 23.73
C GLU A 46 -16.53 12.57 22.28
N ASN A 47 -15.43 12.92 21.62
CA ASN A 47 -15.38 13.33 20.22
C ASN A 47 -14.83 12.24 19.29
N ALA A 48 -15.13 10.96 19.57
CA ALA A 48 -14.63 9.81 18.81
C ALA A 48 -14.84 9.95 17.28
N ASP A 49 -15.98 10.46 16.82
CA ASP A 49 -16.24 10.55 15.37
C ASP A 49 -15.32 11.54 14.63
N GLU A 50 -14.88 12.61 15.30
CA GLU A 50 -13.88 13.54 14.77
C GLU A 50 -12.50 12.90 14.76
N ILE A 51 -12.12 12.26 15.88
CA ILE A 51 -10.84 11.56 16.02
C ILE A 51 -10.72 10.44 14.97
N LEU A 52 -11.72 9.60 14.80
CA LEU A 52 -11.69 8.47 13.86
C LEU A 52 -11.61 8.95 12.41
N ARG A 53 -12.27 10.06 12.07
CA ARG A 53 -12.12 10.71 10.76
C ARG A 53 -10.70 11.21 10.54
N ASP A 54 -10.10 11.85 11.53
CA ASP A 54 -8.71 12.30 11.45
C ASP A 54 -7.73 11.12 11.35
N VAL A 55 -7.98 10.02 12.07
CA VAL A 55 -7.21 8.78 11.94
C VAL A 55 -7.34 8.21 10.53
N ALA A 56 -8.55 8.10 10.00
CA ALA A 56 -8.81 7.58 8.66
C ALA A 56 -8.12 8.43 7.57
N ILE A 57 -8.22 9.77 7.65
CA ILE A 57 -7.49 10.69 6.76
C ILE A 57 -5.98 10.50 6.92
N THR A 58 -5.47 10.39 8.15
CA THR A 58 -4.04 10.16 8.41
C THR A 58 -3.57 8.85 7.78
N ILE A 59 -4.31 7.75 7.96
CA ILE A 59 -3.99 6.45 7.34
C ILE A 59 -3.97 6.59 5.83
N SER A 60 -4.96 7.25 5.24
CA SER A 60 -5.04 7.47 3.79
C SER A 60 -3.93 8.36 3.24
N GLN A 61 -3.41 9.31 4.01
CA GLN A 61 -2.28 10.16 3.60
C GLN A 61 -0.92 9.48 3.82
N ARG A 62 -0.79 8.71 4.90
CA ARG A 62 0.48 8.07 5.33
C ARG A 62 0.59 6.62 4.91
N GLY A 63 -0.42 6.06 4.26
CA GLY A 63 -0.50 4.67 3.83
C GLY A 63 -0.78 3.69 4.97
N VAL A 64 -0.05 3.77 6.08
CA VAL A 64 -0.18 2.87 7.24
C VAL A 64 0.09 3.62 8.56
N VAL A 65 -0.63 3.26 9.61
CA VAL A 65 -0.37 3.71 10.98
C VAL A 65 -0.20 2.54 11.93
N PHE A 66 0.55 2.77 13.01
CA PHE A 66 0.89 1.74 14.00
C PHE A 66 0.54 2.18 15.42
N PHE A 67 0.05 1.23 16.21
CA PHE A 67 -0.19 1.40 17.65
C PHE A 67 0.45 0.22 18.40
N ARG A 68 0.95 0.47 19.62
CA ARG A 68 1.67 -0.53 20.42
C ARG A 68 0.81 -1.11 21.52
N ALA A 69 0.97 -2.39 21.83
CA ALA A 69 0.43 -3.05 23.03
C ALA A 69 -1.08 -2.79 23.31
N GLN A 70 -1.94 -2.98 22.31
CA GLN A 70 -3.39 -2.74 22.38
C GLN A 70 -4.12 -3.88 23.11
N ASN A 71 -3.83 -4.06 24.39
CA ASN A 71 -4.21 -5.24 25.17
C ASN A 71 -5.72 -5.35 25.48
N ASN A 72 -6.44 -4.24 25.50
CA ASN A 72 -7.90 -4.19 25.69
C ASN A 72 -8.70 -4.18 24.37
N LEU A 73 -8.03 -4.16 23.22
CA LEU A 73 -8.70 -4.24 21.93
C LEU A 73 -9.14 -5.69 21.67
N THR A 74 -10.43 -5.97 21.72
CA THR A 74 -10.99 -7.29 21.37
C THR A 74 -11.15 -7.43 19.85
N ASN A 75 -11.60 -8.59 19.36
CA ASN A 75 -11.88 -8.76 17.94
C ASN A 75 -13.09 -7.93 17.50
N GLU A 76 -14.11 -7.85 18.35
CA GLU A 76 -15.32 -7.07 18.15
C GLU A 76 -14.99 -5.58 18.03
N LEU A 77 -14.18 -5.06 18.97
CA LEU A 77 -13.73 -3.67 18.94
C LEU A 77 -12.79 -3.39 17.75
N GLN A 78 -11.95 -4.35 17.34
CA GLN A 78 -11.11 -4.20 16.14
C GLN A 78 -11.96 -4.09 14.86
N MET A 79 -13.03 -4.89 14.74
CA MET A 79 -13.98 -4.80 13.63
C MET A 79 -14.77 -3.50 13.66
N GLU A 80 -15.26 -3.08 14.83
CA GLU A 80 -15.95 -1.80 15.00
C GLU A 80 -15.04 -0.65 14.56
N PHE A 81 -13.79 -0.62 15.03
CA PHE A 81 -12.82 0.40 14.70
C PHE A 81 -12.60 0.50 13.18
N VAL A 82 -12.26 -0.60 12.52
CA VAL A 82 -12.06 -0.63 11.05
C VAL A 82 -13.31 -0.17 10.31
N ASN A 83 -14.49 -0.63 10.73
CA ASN A 83 -15.75 -0.26 10.09
C ASN A 83 -16.07 1.23 10.27
N ARG A 84 -15.84 1.80 11.47
CA ARG A 84 -16.04 3.22 11.77
C ARG A 84 -15.03 4.12 11.06
N LEU A 85 -13.78 3.70 10.90
CA LEU A 85 -12.79 4.43 10.09
C LEU A 85 -13.33 4.66 8.67
N GLY A 86 -13.76 3.60 7.99
CA GLY A 86 -14.32 3.74 6.64
C GLY A 86 -15.59 4.59 6.59
N ARG A 87 -16.52 4.43 7.55
CA ARG A 87 -17.74 5.26 7.63
C ARG A 87 -17.43 6.74 7.83
N SER A 88 -16.43 7.06 8.65
CA SER A 88 -16.04 8.43 8.98
C SER A 88 -15.53 9.24 7.77
N VAL A 89 -15.12 8.56 6.70
CA VAL A 89 -14.63 9.15 5.45
C VAL A 89 -15.51 8.80 4.24
N GLY A 90 -16.75 8.38 4.49
CA GLY A 90 -17.77 8.25 3.44
C GLY A 90 -17.73 6.95 2.64
N LYS A 91 -17.28 5.83 3.23
CA LYS A 91 -17.51 4.52 2.60
C LYS A 91 -19.01 4.26 2.40
N PRO A 92 -19.42 3.47 1.39
CA PRO A 92 -20.83 3.17 1.16
C PRO A 92 -21.51 2.51 2.38
N GLU A 93 -22.73 2.91 2.72
CA GLU A 93 -23.49 2.34 3.85
C GLU A 93 -23.77 0.85 3.70
N SER A 94 -23.87 0.37 2.45
CA SER A 94 -24.03 -1.04 2.11
C SER A 94 -22.76 -1.88 2.32
N SER A 95 -21.62 -1.24 2.62
CA SER A 95 -20.35 -1.92 2.83
C SER A 95 -20.04 -2.08 4.32
N SER A 96 -19.63 -3.28 4.72
CA SER A 96 -19.36 -3.67 6.11
C SER A 96 -17.94 -4.21 6.28
N VAL A 97 -17.73 -5.15 7.20
CA VAL A 97 -16.46 -5.87 7.36
C VAL A 97 -16.52 -7.09 6.43
N HIS A 98 -15.42 -7.36 5.75
CA HIS A 98 -15.30 -8.47 4.80
C HIS A 98 -15.51 -9.81 5.49
N ILE A 99 -16.18 -10.72 4.79
CA ILE A 99 -16.28 -12.14 5.16
C ILE A 99 -15.33 -12.90 4.25
N PHE A 100 -14.36 -13.62 4.82
CA PHE A 100 -13.37 -14.32 4.00
C PHE A 100 -14.06 -15.38 3.10
N PRO A 101 -13.71 -15.43 1.79
CA PRO A 101 -14.42 -16.29 0.83
C PRO A 101 -14.24 -17.78 1.12
N LEU A 102 -13.16 -18.17 1.78
CA LEU A 102 -13.03 -19.51 2.35
C LEU A 102 -13.70 -19.50 3.72
N ALA A 103 -14.77 -20.29 3.87
CA ALA A 103 -15.40 -20.58 5.17
C ALA A 103 -14.29 -20.87 6.19
N PRO A 104 -14.40 -20.34 7.43
CA PRO A 104 -13.24 -20.00 8.25
C PRO A 104 -12.30 -21.17 8.17
N ALA A 105 -11.14 -20.97 7.54
CA ALA A 105 -10.14 -22.01 7.38
C ALA A 105 -10.09 -22.65 8.75
N HIS A 106 -10.63 -23.86 8.87
CA HIS A 106 -10.82 -24.53 10.14
C HIS A 106 -9.39 -24.85 10.53
N VAL A 107 -8.71 -23.89 11.15
CA VAL A 107 -7.46 -24.13 11.82
C VAL A 107 -7.94 -24.84 13.07
N PRO A 108 -7.75 -26.16 13.19
CA PRO A 108 -8.30 -26.93 14.30
C PRO A 108 -7.76 -26.41 15.65
N GLU A 109 -6.66 -25.64 15.60
CA GLU A 109 -6.09 -24.89 16.71
C GLU A 109 -6.05 -23.38 16.40
N GLY A 110 -6.85 -22.60 17.13
CA GLY A 110 -6.73 -21.14 17.19
C GLY A 110 -7.58 -20.32 16.21
N GLY A 111 -8.47 -20.94 15.43
CA GLY A 111 -9.49 -20.20 14.69
C GLY A 111 -10.38 -19.38 15.64
N THR A 112 -10.76 -18.17 15.23
CA THR A 112 -11.61 -17.26 16.04
C THR A 112 -13.08 -17.68 16.04
N GLY A 113 -13.50 -18.59 15.16
CA GLY A 113 -14.91 -18.92 14.92
C GLY A 113 -15.70 -17.83 14.19
N ASP A 114 -15.18 -16.60 14.15
CA ASP A 114 -15.75 -15.46 13.45
C ASP A 114 -15.18 -15.34 12.02
N ARG A 115 -16.09 -15.35 11.04
CA ARG A 115 -15.75 -15.31 9.61
C ARG A 115 -15.26 -13.93 9.13
N HIS A 116 -15.43 -12.90 9.95
CA HIS A 116 -14.95 -11.54 9.69
C HIS A 116 -13.50 -11.33 10.14
N ILE A 117 -12.98 -12.23 10.98
CA ILE A 117 -11.60 -12.19 11.44
C ILE A 117 -10.79 -13.29 10.74
N SER A 118 -9.81 -12.88 9.95
CA SER A 118 -8.83 -13.81 9.43
C SER A 118 -7.75 -14.07 10.48
N TYR A 119 -7.60 -15.32 10.92
CA TYR A 119 -6.50 -15.73 11.79
C TYR A 119 -5.22 -15.91 10.96
N VAL A 120 -4.33 -14.92 11.03
CA VAL A 120 -3.05 -14.90 10.31
C VAL A 120 -1.99 -15.54 11.19
N ASN A 121 -1.79 -16.85 11.04
CA ASN A 121 -0.75 -17.58 11.77
C ASN A 121 0.15 -18.41 10.84
N SER A 122 1.34 -18.73 11.33
CA SER A 122 2.28 -19.62 10.63
C SER A 122 1.73 -21.03 10.41
N THR A 123 0.79 -21.48 11.24
CA THR A 123 0.22 -22.84 11.19
C THR A 123 -0.92 -22.97 10.18
N ALA A 124 -1.79 -21.97 10.02
CA ALA A 124 -2.79 -21.93 8.95
C ALA A 124 -2.15 -21.70 7.59
N PHE A 125 -1.05 -20.94 7.51
CA PHE A 125 -0.28 -20.87 6.26
C PHE A 125 0.29 -22.26 5.89
N LYS A 126 0.84 -23.00 6.85
CA LYS A 126 1.24 -24.42 6.66
C LYS A 126 0.07 -25.29 6.21
N TYR A 127 -1.10 -25.12 6.84
CA TYR A 127 -2.31 -25.90 6.55
C TYR A 127 -2.91 -25.56 5.18
N MET A 128 -3.01 -24.28 4.81
CA MET A 128 -3.58 -23.80 3.55
C MET A 128 -2.73 -24.16 2.34
N PHE A 129 -1.41 -24.17 2.49
CA PHE A 129 -0.48 -24.41 1.39
C PHE A 129 0.16 -25.80 1.40
N GLU A 130 -0.30 -26.72 2.26
CA GLU A 130 0.06 -28.16 2.44
C GLU A 130 1.55 -28.53 2.56
N LYS A 131 2.42 -27.56 2.36
CA LYS A 131 3.85 -27.61 2.60
C LYS A 131 4.22 -26.21 3.07
N MET A 132 4.90 -26.07 4.21
CA MET A 132 5.96 -25.05 4.17
C MET A 132 6.79 -25.45 2.95
N PRO A 133 7.08 -24.56 2.00
CA PRO A 133 8.06 -24.88 0.97
C PRO A 133 9.26 -25.48 1.71
N ASN A 134 9.67 -26.67 1.25
CA ASN A 134 10.65 -27.57 1.86
C ASN A 134 11.61 -26.83 2.80
N MET A 135 11.96 -27.45 3.93
CA MET A 135 13.00 -27.03 4.90
C MET A 135 14.41 -26.84 4.28
N ASP A 136 14.52 -26.82 2.96
CA ASP A 136 15.69 -26.37 2.23
C ASP A 136 15.94 -24.88 2.53
N LYS A 137 17.19 -24.58 2.92
CA LYS A 137 17.66 -23.21 3.17
C LYS A 137 17.74 -22.36 1.90
N ARG A 138 17.53 -22.94 0.72
CA ARG A 138 17.51 -22.26 -0.59
C ARG A 138 16.09 -21.84 -0.99
N ARG A 139 15.48 -20.94 -0.23
CA ARG A 139 14.13 -20.41 -0.54
C ARG A 139 14.06 -18.89 -0.41
N PHE A 140 13.05 -18.31 -1.06
CA PHE A 140 12.70 -16.90 -0.88
C PHE A 140 11.71 -16.80 0.29
N ASP A 141 12.16 -16.26 1.42
CA ASP A 141 11.44 -16.22 2.71
C ASP A 141 10.47 -15.03 2.85
N ALA A 142 9.81 -14.61 1.78
CA ALA A 142 8.91 -13.48 1.85
C ALA A 142 7.68 -13.66 0.96
N ALA A 143 6.52 -13.26 1.46
CA ALA A 143 5.26 -13.28 0.72
C ALA A 143 5.35 -12.37 -0.53
N GLU A 144 4.51 -12.61 -1.53
CA GLU A 144 4.38 -11.66 -2.64
C GLU A 144 3.78 -10.34 -2.15
N TRP A 145 4.26 -9.22 -2.73
CA TRP A 145 3.59 -7.94 -2.57
C TRP A 145 2.16 -8.04 -3.09
N HIS A 146 1.22 -7.44 -2.36
CA HIS A 146 -0.18 -7.37 -2.77
C HIS A 146 -0.90 -6.26 -2.03
N THR A 147 -2.09 -5.95 -2.49
CA THR A 147 -3.11 -5.27 -1.69
C THR A 147 -4.25 -6.26 -1.47
N ASP A 148 -4.91 -6.20 -0.31
CA ASP A 148 -5.89 -7.21 0.09
C ASP A 148 -7.11 -7.21 -0.83
N ILE A 149 -7.61 -8.42 -1.12
CA ILE A 149 -8.89 -8.72 -1.80
C ILE A 149 -9.15 -7.96 -3.11
N GLN A 150 -8.09 -7.65 -3.86
CA GLN A 150 -8.16 -6.97 -5.15
C GLN A 150 -9.01 -7.68 -6.21
N PHE A 151 -9.34 -8.94 -5.99
CA PHE A 151 -10.15 -9.78 -6.86
C PHE A 151 -11.66 -9.61 -6.65
N GLU A 152 -12.09 -8.88 -5.62
CA GLU A 152 -13.49 -8.52 -5.40
C GLU A 152 -13.86 -7.25 -6.21
N PRO A 153 -15.11 -7.11 -6.68
CA PRO A 153 -15.60 -5.89 -7.32
C PRO A 153 -15.50 -4.65 -6.43
N VAL A 154 -15.78 -4.82 -5.12
CA VAL A 154 -15.62 -3.78 -4.10
C VAL A 154 -14.56 -4.24 -3.09
N PRO A 155 -13.29 -3.90 -3.29
CA PRO A 155 -12.18 -4.39 -2.48
C PRO A 155 -12.07 -3.62 -1.16
N ALA A 156 -11.02 -3.93 -0.39
CA ALA A 156 -10.88 -3.41 0.96
C ALA A 156 -10.60 -1.90 0.99
N ASP A 157 -11.12 -1.25 2.03
CA ASP A 157 -10.72 0.09 2.43
C ASP A 157 -9.53 0.04 3.39
N TYR A 158 -9.79 -0.02 4.69
CA TYR A 158 -8.80 -0.13 5.74
C TYR A 158 -8.70 -1.58 6.19
N THR A 159 -7.48 -2.06 6.32
CA THR A 159 -7.22 -3.36 6.94
C THR A 159 -6.40 -3.16 8.21
N SER A 160 -6.74 -3.92 9.24
CA SER A 160 -5.98 -3.96 10.49
C SER A 160 -5.42 -5.35 10.74
N LEU A 161 -4.19 -5.44 11.25
CA LEU A 161 -3.58 -6.68 11.71
C LEU A 161 -3.04 -6.47 13.13
N ARG A 162 -3.64 -7.16 14.11
CA ARG A 162 -3.18 -7.20 15.50
C ARG A 162 -2.42 -8.49 15.76
N VAL A 163 -1.11 -8.41 16.02
CA VAL A 163 -0.26 -9.58 16.27
C VAL A 163 -0.19 -9.88 17.76
N HIS A 164 -0.65 -11.05 18.20
CA HIS A 164 -0.73 -11.42 19.63
C HIS A 164 0.23 -12.56 20.03
N LYS A 165 0.80 -13.30 19.07
CA LYS A 165 1.97 -14.18 19.31
C LYS A 165 3.12 -13.72 18.43
N LEU A 166 4.29 -13.54 19.04
CA LEU A 166 5.51 -13.13 18.35
C LEU A 166 6.56 -14.24 18.46
N PRO A 167 7.32 -14.50 17.38
CA PRO A 167 8.54 -15.27 17.47
C PRO A 167 9.62 -14.48 18.23
N GLU A 168 10.68 -15.16 18.65
CA GLU A 168 11.86 -14.54 19.30
C GLU A 168 12.48 -13.45 18.42
N SER A 169 12.50 -13.66 17.11
CA SER A 169 12.92 -12.69 16.11
C SER A 169 12.26 -12.97 14.75
N GLY A 170 12.25 -11.96 13.87
CA GLY A 170 11.65 -12.03 12.55
C GLY A 170 10.12 -11.87 12.56
N GLY A 171 9.49 -12.07 11.40
CA GLY A 171 8.04 -11.96 11.25
C GLY A 171 7.53 -10.55 11.00
N ASP A 172 8.43 -9.66 10.57
CA ASP A 172 8.11 -8.29 10.23
C ASP A 172 7.12 -8.21 9.07
N THR A 173 6.56 -7.03 8.88
CA THR A 173 5.67 -6.74 7.75
C THR A 173 6.15 -5.46 7.08
N LEU A 174 6.16 -5.46 5.75
CA LEU A 174 6.55 -4.31 4.96
C LEU A 174 5.34 -3.75 4.24
N TRP A 175 5.31 -2.43 4.07
CA TRP A 175 4.36 -1.69 3.24
C TRP A 175 5.10 -0.82 2.23
N ALA A 176 4.47 -0.56 1.09
CA ALA A 176 4.96 0.28 0.01
C ALA A 176 3.87 1.26 -0.46
N SER A 177 4.25 2.50 -0.74
CA SER A 177 3.32 3.56 -1.15
C SER A 177 3.05 3.52 -2.65
N GLY A 178 1.79 3.27 -3.04
CA GLY A 178 1.34 3.36 -4.42
C GLY A 178 1.25 4.78 -4.96
N TYR A 179 1.17 5.79 -4.06
CA TYR A 179 1.32 7.20 -4.43
C TYR A 179 2.73 7.49 -4.93
N GLU A 180 3.76 6.99 -4.24
CA GLU A 180 5.14 7.20 -4.66
C GLU A 180 5.48 6.45 -5.93
N LEU A 181 4.89 5.27 -6.15
CA LEU A 181 4.98 4.61 -7.44
C LEU A 181 4.46 5.51 -8.57
N TYR A 182 3.28 6.11 -8.41
CA TYR A 182 2.72 7.02 -9.42
C TYR A 182 3.54 8.30 -9.60
N ASN A 183 3.98 8.94 -8.51
CA ASN A 183 4.76 10.18 -8.53
C ASN A 183 6.07 10.04 -9.32
N ARG A 184 6.73 8.87 -9.24
CA ARG A 184 8.01 8.57 -9.89
C ARG A 184 7.89 8.32 -11.40
N LEU A 185 6.70 8.05 -11.89
CA LEU A 185 6.49 7.93 -13.33
C LEU A 185 6.70 9.31 -13.99
N SER A 186 7.46 9.32 -15.09
CA SER A 186 7.55 10.51 -15.95
C SER A 186 6.15 10.90 -16.45
N LYS A 187 5.91 12.18 -16.73
CA LYS A 187 4.59 12.66 -17.15
C LYS A 187 4.01 11.88 -18.36
N PRO A 188 4.77 11.59 -19.44
CA PRO A 188 4.25 10.78 -20.54
C PRO A 188 3.82 9.37 -20.11
N TYR A 189 4.52 8.79 -19.14
CA TYR A 189 4.19 7.46 -18.62
C TYR A 189 2.96 7.52 -17.72
N GLN A 190 2.80 8.58 -16.91
CA GLN A 190 1.57 8.84 -16.17
C GLN A 190 0.38 8.95 -17.12
N ASP A 191 0.49 9.73 -18.19
CA ASP A 191 -0.57 9.91 -19.18
C ASP A 191 -0.89 8.61 -19.92
N PHE A 192 0.11 7.75 -20.15
CA PHE A 192 -0.08 6.44 -20.76
C PHE A 192 -0.81 5.45 -19.85
N VAL A 193 -0.48 5.41 -18.56
CA VAL A 193 -1.08 4.46 -17.61
C VAL A 193 -2.42 4.94 -17.05
N ASP A 194 -2.66 6.26 -17.10
CA ASP A 194 -3.94 6.87 -16.77
C ASP A 194 -5.03 6.31 -17.71
N GLY A 195 -6.06 5.69 -17.13
CA GLY A 195 -7.19 5.10 -17.87
C GLY A 195 -7.02 3.64 -18.28
N LEU A 196 -5.83 3.03 -18.12
CA LEU A 196 -5.68 1.58 -18.28
C LEU A 196 -6.42 0.83 -17.17
N THR A 197 -6.86 -0.39 -17.45
CA THR A 197 -7.49 -1.29 -16.49
C THR A 197 -6.72 -2.59 -16.34
N VAL A 198 -6.81 -3.20 -15.16
CA VAL A 198 -6.18 -4.45 -14.80
C VAL A 198 -7.24 -5.47 -14.38
N THR A 199 -7.15 -6.67 -14.95
CA THR A 199 -7.87 -7.84 -14.46
C THR A 199 -7.14 -8.41 -13.26
N CYS A 200 -7.82 -8.44 -12.11
CA CYS A 200 -7.34 -8.98 -10.85
C CYS A 200 -8.04 -10.32 -10.52
N ARG A 201 -7.29 -11.36 -10.17
CA ARG A 201 -7.82 -12.71 -9.92
C ARG A 201 -7.13 -13.44 -8.77
N ALA A 202 -7.90 -14.11 -7.92
CA ALA A 202 -7.42 -14.89 -6.77
C ALA A 202 -6.99 -16.32 -7.13
N ASP A 203 -6.05 -16.48 -8.05
CA ASP A 203 -5.62 -17.83 -8.50
C ASP A 203 -5.17 -18.74 -7.36
N CYS A 204 -4.47 -18.18 -6.38
CA CYS A 204 -4.02 -18.92 -5.20
C CYS A 204 -5.18 -19.48 -4.38
N VAL A 205 -6.27 -18.71 -4.23
CA VAL A 205 -7.48 -19.14 -3.50
C VAL A 205 -8.23 -20.20 -4.30
N LEU A 206 -8.44 -19.97 -5.60
CA LEU A 206 -9.12 -20.92 -6.49
C LEU A 206 -8.39 -22.27 -6.55
N MET A 207 -7.05 -22.25 -6.61
CA MET A 207 -6.24 -23.47 -6.56
C MET A 207 -6.30 -24.16 -5.20
N ALA A 208 -6.26 -23.41 -4.10
CA ALA A 208 -6.37 -23.98 -2.75
C ALA A 208 -7.71 -24.70 -2.55
N MET A 209 -8.81 -24.12 -3.04
CA MET A 209 -10.12 -24.77 -3.02
C MET A 209 -10.14 -26.08 -3.79
N GLN A 210 -9.61 -26.08 -5.02
CA GLN A 210 -9.62 -27.28 -5.86
C GLN A 210 -8.88 -28.42 -5.18
N ARG A 211 -7.78 -28.13 -4.46
CA ARG A 211 -7.02 -29.14 -3.72
C ARG A 211 -7.77 -29.68 -2.50
N LYS A 212 -8.49 -28.82 -1.79
CA LYS A 212 -9.11 -29.15 -0.49
C LYS A 212 -10.59 -29.55 -0.56
N GLY A 213 -11.25 -29.33 -1.69
CA GLY A 213 -12.69 -29.55 -1.83
C GLY A 213 -13.55 -28.53 -1.06
N GLU A 214 -12.98 -27.40 -0.64
CA GLU A 214 -13.70 -26.33 0.04
C GLU A 214 -14.56 -25.52 -0.93
N GLN A 215 -15.72 -25.05 -0.46
CA GLN A 215 -16.62 -24.19 -1.24
C GLN A 215 -16.36 -22.71 -0.94
N ILE A 216 -16.55 -21.85 -1.95
CA ILE A 216 -16.58 -20.39 -1.75
C ILE A 216 -17.87 -20.02 -1.04
N GLU A 217 -17.79 -19.06 -0.12
CA GLU A 217 -18.95 -18.34 0.36
C GLU A 217 -19.63 -17.57 -0.78
N GLU A 218 -20.79 -18.05 -1.23
CA GLU A 218 -21.53 -17.45 -2.35
C GLU A 218 -22.39 -16.25 -1.93
N GLY A 219 -22.63 -16.07 -0.62
CA GLY A 219 -23.33 -14.91 -0.07
C GLY A 219 -22.51 -13.61 -0.15
N GLU A 220 -23.08 -12.54 0.40
CA GLU A 220 -22.43 -11.23 0.46
C GLU A 220 -21.16 -11.28 1.32
N ARG A 221 -20.02 -10.88 0.74
CA ARG A 221 -18.73 -10.80 1.43
C ARG A 221 -18.42 -9.37 1.85
N GLY A 222 -19.33 -8.78 2.61
CA GLY A 222 -19.23 -7.42 3.15
C GLY A 222 -19.69 -6.31 2.21
N SER A 223 -20.19 -6.65 1.01
CA SER A 223 -20.88 -5.74 0.09
C SER A 223 -21.86 -6.54 -0.77
N PRO A 224 -23.02 -5.96 -1.15
CA PRO A 224 -23.98 -6.60 -2.06
C PRO A 224 -23.40 -6.86 -3.47
N LEU A 225 -22.28 -6.23 -3.81
CA LEU A 225 -21.57 -6.44 -5.08
C LEU A 225 -20.50 -7.55 -4.99
N ASN A 226 -20.12 -7.97 -3.78
CA ASN A 226 -19.14 -9.03 -3.55
C ASN A 226 -19.88 -10.34 -3.26
N VAL A 227 -20.46 -10.93 -4.29
CA VAL A 227 -21.29 -12.14 -4.18
C VAL A 227 -20.87 -13.21 -5.19
N GLY A 228 -21.31 -14.44 -4.97
CA GLY A 228 -21.09 -15.57 -5.87
C GLY A 228 -19.66 -16.08 -5.87
N ARG A 229 -19.36 -16.98 -6.82
CA ARG A 229 -18.10 -17.74 -6.84
C ARG A 229 -16.95 -17.05 -7.60
N SER A 230 -17.23 -15.96 -8.30
CA SER A 230 -16.20 -15.28 -9.08
C SER A 230 -15.25 -14.53 -8.16
N LEU A 231 -13.97 -14.91 -8.17
CA LEU A 231 -12.88 -14.17 -7.54
C LEU A 231 -12.03 -13.49 -8.62
N THR A 232 -12.71 -12.76 -9.50
CA THR A 232 -12.12 -11.96 -10.58
C THR A 232 -12.84 -10.63 -10.69
N ALA A 233 -12.08 -9.55 -10.76
CA ALA A 233 -12.58 -8.19 -10.94
C ALA A 233 -11.67 -7.39 -11.88
N VAL A 234 -12.21 -6.34 -12.49
CA VAL A 234 -11.44 -5.40 -13.33
C VAL A 234 -11.41 -4.06 -12.63
N HIS A 235 -10.22 -3.52 -12.44
CA HIS A 235 -9.98 -2.25 -11.72
C HIS A 235 -9.12 -1.31 -12.57
N PRO A 236 -9.11 0.00 -12.29
CA PRO A 236 -8.12 0.90 -12.87
C PRO A 236 -6.70 0.53 -12.47
N VAL A 237 -5.74 0.64 -13.40
CA VAL A 237 -4.29 0.55 -13.13
C VAL A 237 -3.85 1.69 -12.20
N VAL A 238 -4.35 2.89 -12.48
CA VAL A 238 -4.24 4.07 -11.62
C VAL A 238 -5.62 4.32 -11.01
N ARG A 239 -5.73 4.29 -9.68
CA ARG A 239 -6.97 4.63 -8.98
C ARG A 239 -6.87 5.96 -8.25
N THR A 240 -8.00 6.62 -8.09
CA THR A 240 -8.16 7.77 -7.19
C THR A 240 -8.55 7.26 -5.80
N ASN A 241 -7.84 7.70 -4.76
CA ASN A 241 -8.27 7.46 -3.39
C ASN A 241 -9.37 8.48 -3.02
N PRO A 242 -10.58 8.06 -2.64
CA PRO A 242 -11.70 8.98 -2.34
C PRO A 242 -11.49 9.84 -1.10
N VAL A 243 -10.54 9.48 -0.22
CA VAL A 243 -10.26 10.22 1.01
C VAL A 243 -9.30 11.37 0.75
N THR A 244 -8.24 11.11 -0.02
CA THR A 244 -7.20 12.12 -0.33
C THR A 244 -7.40 12.84 -1.66
N GLY A 245 -8.16 12.24 -2.57
CA GLY A 245 -8.26 12.68 -3.97
C GLY A 245 -6.98 12.44 -4.78
N TRP A 246 -6.06 11.58 -4.28
CA TRP A 246 -4.76 11.33 -4.92
C TRP A 246 -4.75 10.09 -5.81
N LYS A 247 -3.98 10.16 -6.89
CA LYS A 247 -3.70 9.04 -7.80
C LYS A 247 -2.67 8.08 -7.21
N SER A 248 -3.00 6.79 -7.21
CA SER A 248 -2.12 5.69 -6.81
C SER A 248 -2.06 4.63 -7.90
N ILE A 249 -0.88 4.06 -8.16
CA ILE A 249 -0.81 2.77 -8.85
C ILE A 249 -1.52 1.73 -7.99
N TYR A 250 -2.36 0.92 -8.62
CA TYR A 250 -3.12 -0.16 -7.99
C TYR A 250 -2.74 -1.53 -8.56
N SER A 251 -2.26 -1.63 -9.79
CA SER A 251 -1.95 -2.91 -10.45
C SER A 251 -0.58 -3.50 -10.08
N VAL A 252 -0.35 -3.83 -8.81
CA VAL A 252 0.87 -4.54 -8.37
C VAL A 252 0.55 -5.81 -7.62
N GLY A 253 1.35 -6.84 -7.86
CA GLY A 253 1.41 -8.00 -7.00
C GLY A 253 0.56 -9.17 -7.46
N GLN A 254 0.40 -10.14 -6.56
CA GLN A 254 -0.06 -11.49 -6.88
C GLN A 254 -1.40 -11.56 -7.63
N PHE A 255 -2.29 -10.59 -7.41
CA PHE A 255 -3.65 -10.61 -7.97
C PHE A 255 -3.72 -10.00 -9.37
N SER A 256 -2.83 -9.07 -9.73
CA SER A 256 -2.85 -8.39 -11.04
C SER A 256 -2.38 -9.34 -12.14
N LYS A 257 -3.24 -9.66 -13.12
CA LYS A 257 -2.96 -10.69 -14.14
C LYS A 257 -2.78 -10.14 -15.55
N ARG A 258 -3.54 -9.10 -15.91
CA ARG A 258 -3.57 -8.59 -17.27
C ARG A 258 -3.97 -7.14 -17.30
N ILE A 259 -3.18 -6.30 -17.97
CA ILE A 259 -3.59 -4.95 -18.36
C ILE A 259 -4.36 -5.06 -19.67
N ASN A 260 -5.61 -4.59 -19.68
CA ASN A 260 -6.59 -5.05 -20.66
C ASN A 260 -6.47 -4.35 -22.02
N GLU A 261 -6.02 -3.10 -22.03
CA GLU A 261 -5.97 -2.23 -23.22
C GLU A 261 -4.66 -2.37 -24.02
N VAL A 262 -3.69 -3.13 -23.49
CA VAL A 262 -2.39 -3.40 -24.14
C VAL A 262 -2.29 -4.88 -24.53
N ASN A 263 -1.35 -5.22 -25.41
CA ASN A 263 -1.12 -6.61 -25.76
C ASN A 263 -0.52 -7.40 -24.58
N GLN A 264 -0.47 -8.73 -24.67
CA GLN A 264 -0.01 -9.57 -23.55
C GLN A 264 1.44 -9.27 -23.16
N TYR A 265 2.33 -9.06 -24.13
CA TYR A 265 3.73 -8.78 -23.88
C TYR A 265 3.90 -7.45 -23.14
N GLU A 266 3.23 -6.39 -23.61
CA GLU A 266 3.19 -5.08 -22.96
C GLU A 266 2.61 -5.18 -21.55
N SER A 267 1.54 -5.94 -21.35
CA SER A 267 0.95 -6.18 -20.03
C SER A 267 1.98 -6.79 -19.06
N ASP A 268 2.69 -7.83 -19.51
CA ASP A 268 3.69 -8.51 -18.67
C ASP A 268 4.86 -7.59 -18.31
N GLU A 269 5.32 -6.77 -19.26
CA GLU A 269 6.38 -5.78 -19.03
C GLU A 269 5.95 -4.71 -18.02
N LEU A 270 4.73 -4.18 -18.15
CA LEU A 270 4.19 -3.16 -17.25
C LEU A 270 4.01 -3.70 -15.83
N LEU A 271 3.38 -4.87 -15.67
CA LEU A 271 3.19 -5.49 -14.36
C LEU A 271 4.54 -5.81 -13.70
N LYS A 272 5.51 -6.31 -14.47
CA LYS A 272 6.88 -6.53 -13.99
C LYS A 272 7.54 -5.22 -13.57
N LYS A 273 7.37 -4.15 -14.34
CA LYS A 273 7.93 -2.83 -14.02
C LYS A 273 7.36 -2.30 -12.70
N PHE A 274 6.03 -2.30 -12.52
CA PHE A 274 5.43 -1.78 -11.29
C PHE A 274 5.85 -2.59 -10.06
N TYR A 275 5.96 -3.91 -10.20
CA TYR A 275 6.48 -4.77 -9.12
C TYR A 275 7.96 -4.48 -8.82
N GLY A 276 8.79 -4.36 -9.86
CA GLY A 276 10.22 -4.01 -9.73
C GLY A 276 10.42 -2.63 -9.09
N MET A 277 9.56 -1.66 -9.40
CA MET A 277 9.59 -0.36 -8.74
C MET A 277 9.40 -0.47 -7.23
N ILE A 278 8.58 -1.39 -6.72
CA ILE A 278 8.55 -1.62 -5.27
C ILE A 278 9.89 -2.21 -4.81
N GLN A 279 10.39 -3.25 -5.46
CA GLN A 279 11.62 -3.94 -5.03
C GLN A 279 12.86 -3.04 -5.02
N ASP A 280 13.01 -2.19 -6.03
CA ASP A 280 14.21 -1.40 -6.25
C ASP A 280 14.20 -0.06 -5.48
N ASN A 281 13.08 0.31 -4.87
CA ASN A 281 12.91 1.60 -4.20
C ASN A 281 12.54 1.40 -2.73
N HIS A 282 13.54 1.45 -1.87
CA HIS A 282 13.36 1.21 -0.43
C HIS A 282 12.81 2.43 0.31
N ASP A 283 12.96 3.61 -0.28
CA ASP A 283 12.54 4.91 0.26
C ASP A 283 11.03 5.16 0.16
N LEU A 284 10.30 4.38 -0.66
CA LEU A 284 8.83 4.36 -0.65
C LEU A 284 8.24 3.28 0.27
N GLN A 285 9.08 2.57 1.03
CA GLN A 285 8.69 1.45 1.87
C GLN A 285 8.87 1.76 3.35
N VAL A 286 8.04 1.13 4.18
CA VAL A 286 8.24 1.03 5.63
C VAL A 286 8.27 -0.44 6.03
N ARG A 287 9.23 -0.82 6.88
CA ARG A 287 9.28 -2.13 7.54
C ARG A 287 8.93 -1.97 9.00
N PHE A 288 7.85 -2.63 9.44
CA PHE A 288 7.43 -2.62 10.83
C PHE A 288 7.87 -3.90 11.53
N ARG A 289 8.66 -3.73 12.58
CA ARG A 289 8.97 -4.79 13.53
C ARG A 289 7.89 -4.84 14.61
N TRP A 290 7.23 -5.98 14.72
CA TRP A 290 6.32 -6.28 15.83
C TRP A 290 7.16 -6.44 17.09
N ARG A 291 6.88 -5.63 18.12
CA ARG A 291 7.70 -5.56 19.35
C ARG A 291 6.96 -6.09 20.56
N ASN A 292 5.65 -5.87 20.64
CA ASN A 292 4.82 -6.29 21.76
C ASN A 292 3.66 -7.17 21.29
N PRO A 293 3.18 -8.09 22.14
CA PRO A 293 1.84 -8.66 21.98
C PRO A 293 0.81 -7.55 21.84
N ASN A 294 -0.10 -7.72 20.89
CA ASN A 294 -1.15 -6.78 20.53
C ASN A 294 -0.66 -5.44 19.96
N ASP A 295 0.57 -5.38 19.43
CA ASP A 295 0.89 -4.36 18.43
C ASP A 295 -0.08 -4.51 17.24
N ILE A 296 -0.50 -3.39 16.67
CA ILE A 296 -1.45 -3.36 15.55
C ILE A 296 -0.99 -2.37 14.48
N ALA A 297 -1.11 -2.79 13.22
CA ALA A 297 -0.96 -1.93 12.05
C ALA A 297 -2.34 -1.76 11.38
N ILE A 298 -2.64 -0.55 10.90
CA ILE A 298 -3.83 -0.27 10.10
C ILE A 298 -3.40 0.48 8.84
N TRP A 299 -3.73 -0.03 7.66
CA TRP A 299 -3.31 0.55 6.38
C TRP A 299 -4.48 0.80 5.44
N ASP A 300 -4.30 1.78 4.56
CA ASP A 300 -5.21 2.09 3.48
C ASP A 300 -4.88 1.21 2.26
N ASN A 301 -5.69 0.19 2.05
CA ASN A 301 -5.54 -0.80 1.00
C ASN A 301 -5.81 -0.20 -0.40
N ARG A 302 -6.34 1.03 -0.45
CA ARG A 302 -6.54 1.77 -1.70
C ARG A 302 -5.27 2.32 -2.32
N SER A 303 -4.21 2.47 -1.52
CA SER A 303 -2.99 3.16 -1.97
C SER A 303 -1.70 2.53 -1.45
N THR A 304 -1.79 1.35 -0.83
CA THR A 304 -0.62 0.65 -0.32
C THR A 304 -0.57 -0.79 -0.79
N PHE A 305 0.66 -1.30 -0.85
CA PHE A 305 0.95 -2.72 -1.01
C PHE A 305 1.67 -3.20 0.23
N HIS A 306 1.51 -4.46 0.60
CA HIS A 306 2.19 -5.03 1.76
C HIS A 306 2.65 -6.46 1.51
N ARG A 307 3.58 -6.91 2.36
CA ARG A 307 4.04 -8.30 2.41
C ARG A 307 4.53 -8.69 3.80
N ALA A 308 4.31 -9.96 4.15
CA ALA A 308 4.89 -10.57 5.33
C ALA A 308 6.30 -11.10 5.05
N THR A 309 7.18 -11.03 6.05
CA THR A 309 8.48 -11.69 6.05
C THR A 309 8.37 -13.01 6.82
N PHE A 310 8.80 -14.11 6.23
CA PHE A 310 8.75 -15.47 6.79
C PHE A 310 10.11 -15.95 7.32
N ASP A 311 10.89 -15.02 7.89
CA ASP A 311 12.25 -15.20 8.40
C ASP A 311 12.32 -15.72 9.86
N TYR A 312 11.24 -16.29 10.35
CA TYR A 312 11.08 -16.72 11.75
C TYR A 312 10.87 -18.23 11.91
N LEU A 313 11.24 -19.02 10.89
CA LEU A 313 11.18 -20.47 10.99
C LEU A 313 12.07 -20.97 12.13
N ASN A 314 11.50 -21.78 13.02
CA ASN A 314 12.13 -22.31 14.24
C ASN A 314 12.43 -21.25 15.33
N LEU A 315 11.91 -20.02 15.19
CA LEU A 315 12.03 -18.95 16.19
C LEU A 315 10.75 -18.76 17.01
N GLY A 316 9.80 -19.70 16.93
CA GLY A 316 8.51 -19.63 17.61
C GLY A 316 7.32 -19.36 16.69
N GLU A 317 6.13 -19.26 17.29
CA GLU A 317 4.90 -19.01 16.56
C GLU A 317 4.69 -17.51 16.29
N ARG A 318 4.18 -17.20 15.10
CA ARG A 318 3.61 -15.89 14.78
C ARG A 318 2.12 -16.05 14.54
N ALA A 319 1.30 -15.30 15.28
CA ALA A 319 -0.14 -15.30 15.11
C ALA A 319 -0.75 -13.92 15.37
N GLY A 320 -1.75 -13.56 14.56
CA GLY A 320 -2.48 -12.32 14.69
C GLY A 320 -3.88 -12.39 14.08
N ASN A 321 -4.72 -11.43 14.45
CA ASN A 321 -6.08 -11.28 13.97
C ASN A 321 -6.16 -10.13 12.99
N ARG A 322 -6.68 -10.42 11.79
CA ARG A 322 -6.88 -9.43 10.73
C ARG A 322 -8.36 -9.15 10.51
N ALA A 323 -8.73 -7.87 10.57
CA ALA A 323 -10.05 -7.38 10.20
C ALA A 323 -9.92 -6.47 8.97
N VAL A 324 -10.79 -6.68 7.98
CA VAL A 324 -10.73 -6.01 6.67
C VAL A 324 -12.06 -5.29 6.46
N GLY A 325 -12.05 -3.97 6.34
CA GLY A 325 -13.25 -3.23 5.94
C GLY A 325 -13.41 -3.27 4.42
N ILE A 326 -14.67 -3.18 3.95
CA ILE A 326 -15.00 -3.05 2.54
C ILE A 326 -15.28 -1.59 2.22
N GLY A 327 -14.65 -1.09 1.15
CA GLY A 327 -14.75 0.29 0.70
C GLY A 327 -15.73 0.48 -0.45
N GLU A 328 -15.28 1.25 -1.43
CA GLU A 328 -15.98 1.54 -2.68
C GLU A 328 -15.38 0.76 -3.86
N ALA A 329 -16.16 0.61 -4.94
CA ALA A 329 -15.62 0.12 -6.21
C ALA A 329 -14.51 1.07 -6.70
N PRO A 330 -13.30 0.57 -7.05
CA PRO A 330 -12.20 1.43 -7.45
C PRO A 330 -12.53 2.20 -8.73
N TYR A 331 -12.15 3.47 -8.75
CA TYR A 331 -12.39 4.36 -9.88
C TYR A 331 -11.14 5.20 -10.17
N PHE A 332 -11.09 5.72 -11.40
CA PHE A 332 -10.12 6.70 -11.82
C PHE A 332 -10.85 8.00 -12.15
N ASP A 333 -10.51 9.09 -11.47
CA ASP A 333 -10.92 10.44 -11.84
C ASP A 333 -9.77 11.13 -12.60
N PRO A 334 -9.93 11.49 -13.87
CA PRO A 334 -8.89 12.18 -14.63
C PRO A 334 -8.50 13.54 -14.04
N ASN A 335 -9.38 14.16 -13.23
CA ASN A 335 -9.12 15.43 -12.56
C ASN A 335 -8.44 15.28 -11.20
N SER A 336 -8.28 14.05 -10.70
CA SER A 336 -7.54 13.80 -9.47
C SER A 336 -6.06 14.15 -9.63
N LYS A 337 -5.39 14.48 -8.53
CA LYS A 337 -3.99 14.91 -8.53
C LYS A 337 -3.09 13.77 -8.13
N SER A 338 -1.83 13.78 -8.57
CA SER A 338 -0.79 13.04 -7.86
C SER A 338 -0.60 13.61 -6.45
N ARG A 339 -0.05 12.80 -5.53
CA ARG A 339 0.27 13.30 -4.19
C ARG A 339 1.24 14.47 -4.24
N ALA A 340 2.25 14.42 -5.11
CA ALA A 340 3.21 15.51 -5.28
C ALA A 340 2.53 16.83 -5.70
N GLU A 341 1.63 16.79 -6.68
CA GLU A 341 0.86 17.97 -7.13
C GLU A 341 -0.05 18.51 -6.02
N ALA A 342 -0.72 17.62 -5.28
CA ALA A 342 -1.61 18.02 -4.19
C ALA A 342 -0.88 18.69 -3.02
N LEU A 343 0.36 18.25 -2.75
CA LEU A 343 1.22 18.80 -1.70
C LEU A 343 2.11 19.96 -2.18
N GLY A 344 2.03 20.34 -3.46
CA GLY A 344 2.82 21.44 -4.02
C GLY A 344 4.32 21.14 -4.13
N VAL A 345 4.71 19.86 -4.19
CA VAL A 345 6.12 19.45 -4.35
C VAL A 345 6.53 19.68 -5.81
N LYS A 346 7.48 20.60 -6.04
CA LYS A 346 8.00 20.86 -7.39
C LYS A 346 8.82 19.67 -7.88
N LYS A 347 8.51 19.12 -9.07
CA LYS A 347 9.37 18.14 -9.73
C LYS A 347 10.69 18.81 -10.13
N ALA A 348 11.81 18.14 -9.90
CA ALA A 348 13.16 18.67 -10.14
C ALA A 348 13.44 19.10 -11.60
N GLU A 349 12.59 18.71 -12.56
CA GLU A 349 12.69 19.13 -13.96
C GLU A 349 12.51 20.66 -14.16
N GLU A 350 11.83 21.36 -13.26
CA GLU A 350 11.71 22.82 -13.31
C GLU A 350 13.01 23.54 -12.91
N THR A 351 13.83 22.92 -12.05
CA THR A 351 15.12 23.49 -11.61
C THR A 351 16.15 23.56 -12.73
N THR A 352 16.10 22.65 -13.70
CA THR A 352 17.04 22.65 -14.84
C THR A 352 16.72 23.74 -15.86
N LYS A 353 15.45 24.13 -16.00
CA LYS A 353 15.05 25.25 -16.87
C LYS A 353 15.37 26.62 -16.27
N MET A 354 15.43 26.76 -14.94
CA MET A 354 15.89 28.00 -14.32
C MET A 354 17.41 28.17 -14.36
N ALA A 355 18.18 27.07 -14.37
CA ALA A 355 19.64 27.12 -14.45
C ALA A 355 20.18 27.45 -15.86
N SER A 356 19.41 27.18 -16.93
CA SER A 356 19.84 27.42 -18.31
C SER A 356 19.39 28.77 -18.90
N GLY A 357 18.60 29.56 -18.17
CA GLY A 357 18.11 30.88 -18.61
C GLY A 357 19.06 32.06 -18.35
N GLY A 358 20.24 31.81 -17.77
CA GLY A 358 21.19 32.84 -17.34
C GLY A 358 22.49 32.88 -18.15
N HIS A 359 22.42 33.01 -19.47
CA HIS A 359 23.54 33.51 -20.29
C HIS A 359 23.02 34.61 -21.21
N MET A 360 22.86 35.79 -20.61
CA MET A 360 22.68 37.04 -21.33
C MET A 360 23.96 37.40 -22.08
N ALA A 361 23.77 37.76 -23.35
CA ALA A 361 24.77 38.27 -24.26
C ALA A 361 25.58 39.43 -23.65
N HIS A 362 26.90 39.35 -23.78
CA HIS A 362 27.78 40.52 -23.80
C HIS A 362 28.52 40.52 -25.14
N GLY A 363 27.99 41.29 -26.09
CA GLY A 363 28.80 41.84 -27.15
C GLY A 363 29.46 43.11 -26.64
N HIS A 364 30.78 43.25 -26.81
CA HIS A 364 31.42 44.51 -27.22
C HIS A 364 32.86 44.28 -27.68
N HIS A 365 33.16 44.95 -28.80
CA HIS A 365 34.43 45.44 -29.31
C HIS A 365 35.56 44.50 -29.77
N MET A 366 35.68 44.47 -31.11
CA MET A 366 36.95 44.42 -31.80
C MET A 366 37.84 45.62 -31.41
N ALA A 367 39.10 45.33 -31.09
CA ALA A 367 40.22 46.24 -31.25
C ALA A 367 41.45 45.45 -31.70
N THR A 368 42.04 45.92 -32.78
CA THR A 368 43.21 45.41 -33.49
C THR A 368 44.50 45.61 -32.68
N GLY A 369 45.40 44.63 -32.74
CA GLY A 369 46.78 44.79 -32.24
C GLY A 369 47.69 43.67 -32.70
N HIS A 370 48.39 43.89 -33.81
CA HIS A 370 49.54 43.10 -34.24
C HIS A 370 50.67 43.21 -33.21
N HIS A 371 51.26 42.08 -32.80
CA HIS A 371 52.72 41.96 -32.68
C HIS A 371 53.15 40.49 -32.66
N ALA A 372 54.00 40.14 -33.62
CA ALA A 372 54.76 38.90 -33.67
C ALA A 372 55.87 38.90 -32.61
N THR A 373 56.29 37.72 -32.12
CA THR A 373 57.66 37.21 -32.27
C THR A 373 57.83 35.80 -31.67
N ASN A 374 58.82 35.10 -32.25
CA ASN A 374 59.24 33.72 -32.07
C ASN A 374 59.89 33.38 -30.70
N GLY A 375 59.94 32.08 -30.39
CA GLY A 375 60.96 31.48 -29.51
C GLY A 375 60.47 30.16 -28.88
N HIS A 376 60.70 29.01 -29.50
CA HIS A 376 61.81 28.06 -29.26
C HIS A 376 61.72 27.18 -27.98
N HIS A 377 62.00 25.89 -28.20
CA HIS A 377 62.27 24.76 -27.28
C HIS A 377 61.08 24.15 -26.50
N ALA A 378 60.69 22.88 -26.68
CA ALA A 378 61.35 21.57 -26.73
C ALA A 378 61.33 20.80 -25.39
N SER A 379 60.73 19.60 -25.46
CA SER A 379 61.03 18.34 -24.76
C SER A 379 60.52 18.06 -23.32
N ASN A 380 59.73 16.98 -23.28
CA ASN A 380 59.82 15.75 -22.46
C ASN A 380 59.73 15.73 -20.91
N GLY A 381 59.02 14.68 -20.45
CA GLY A 381 59.13 14.06 -19.10
C GLY A 381 57.77 13.98 -18.40
N HIS A 382 56.96 12.93 -18.52
CA HIS A 382 57.02 11.61 -17.84
C HIS A 382 57.16 11.67 -16.30
N HIS A 383 56.08 11.29 -15.59
CA HIS A 383 55.97 10.60 -14.28
C HIS A 383 54.50 10.77 -13.82
N MET A 384 53.59 9.80 -13.84
CA MET A 384 53.46 8.54 -13.08
C MET A 384 53.62 8.65 -11.56
N VAL A 385 52.72 7.94 -10.87
CA VAL A 385 52.63 7.54 -9.45
C VAL A 385 52.12 8.63 -8.49
N HIS A 386 51.05 8.45 -7.68
CA HIS A 386 50.47 7.28 -7.01
C HIS A 386 48.94 7.34 -6.93
#